data_AF-A0A0R1MSE1-F1
#
_entry.id   AF-A0A0R1MSE1-F1
#
_cell.length_a   1.000
_cell.length_b   1.000
_cell.length_c   1.000
_cell.angle_alpha   90.00
_cell.angle_beta   90.00
_cell.angle_gamma   90.00
#
_symmetry.space_group_name_H-M   'P 1'
#
loop_
_entity.id
_entity.type
_entity.pdbx_description
1 polymer ?
#
loop_
_entity_poly.entity_id
_entity_poly.type
_entity_poly.pdbx_seq_one_letter_code
_entity_poly.pdbx_strand_id
1 'polypeptide(L)' 'MEKSVLYEKAEAMAELMGKEELLNSLMMAMDNRELQENLEFIDRCHDTNVF' A
#
# COMPACT_ATOMS: atom_id res chain seq x y z
N MET A 1 -5.02 -11.23 11.98
CA MET A 1 -4.91 -9.83 12.44
C MET A 1 -6.18 -9.13 12.01
N GLU A 2 -6.85 -8.39 12.90
CA GLU A 2 -8.07 -7.67 12.51
C GLU A 2 -7.73 -6.47 11.62
N LYS A 3 -8.66 -6.13 10.72
CA LYS A 3 -8.49 -5.03 9.75
C LYS A 3 -8.28 -3.67 10.44
N SER A 4 -8.93 -3.45 11.58
CA SER A 4 -8.78 -2.27 12.45
C SER A 4 -7.33 -2.08 12.91
N VAL A 5 -6.70 -3.15 13.40
CA VAL A 5 -5.33 -3.14 13.90
C VAL A 5 -4.31 -2.81 12.80
N LEU A 6 -4.58 -3.24 11.56
CA LEU A 6 -3.74 -2.91 10.41
C LEU A 6 -3.80 -1.41 10.06
N TYR A 7 -5.00 -0.82 10.11
CA TYR A 7 -5.16 0.61 9.85
C TYR A 7 -4.50 1.48 10.92
N GLU A 8 -4.69 1.14 12.20
CA GLU A 8 -4.06 1.86 13.31
C GLU A 8 -2.53 1.82 13.20
N LYS A 9 -1.96 0.67 12.84
CA LYS A 9 -0.51 0.54 12.61
C LYS A 9 -0.04 1.33 11.40
N ALA A 10 -0.77 1.30 10.29
CA ALA A 10 -0.42 2.06 9.09
C ALA A 10 -0.48 3.57 9.35
N GLU A 11 -1.46 4.05 10.12
CA GLU A 11 -1.57 5.45 10.51
C GLU A 11 -0.40 5.88 11.42
N ALA A 12 -0.10 5.11 12.46
CA ALA A 12 1.05 5.37 13.32
C ALA A 12 2.38 5.37 12.54
N MET A 13 2.54 4.47 11.57
CA MET A 13 3.73 4.46 10.70
C MET A 13 3.76 5.69 9.79
N ALA A 14 2.63 6.07 9.19
CA ALA A 14 2.53 7.24 8.34
C ALA A 14 2.84 8.54 9.09
N GLU A 15 2.48 8.64 10.38
CA GLU A 15 2.85 9.76 11.24
C GLU A 15 4.37 9.84 11.50
N LEU A 16 5.05 8.68 11.60
CA LEU A 16 6.47 8.61 11.93
C LEU A 16 7.40 8.88 10.74
N MET A 17 7.08 8.37 9.55
CA MET A 17 7.95 8.46 8.37
C MET A 17 7.34 9.18 7.17
N GLY A 18 6.06 9.51 7.22
CA GLY A 18 5.31 10.07 6.10
C GLY A 18 4.63 9.00 5.23
N LYS A 19 3.54 9.41 4.58
CA LYS A 19 2.71 8.50 3.75
C LYS A 19 3.45 7.96 2.52
N GLU A 20 4.28 8.79 1.91
CA GLU A 20 5.05 8.43 0.70
C GLU A 20 6.15 7.42 1.02
N GLU A 21 6.89 7.64 2.11
CA GLU A 21 7.94 6.71 2.56
C GLU A 21 7.36 5.36 3.03
N LEU A 22 6.20 5.40 3.70
CA LEU A 22 5.48 4.18 4.06
C LEU A 22 5.05 3.41 2.81
N LEU A 23 4.51 4.09 1.80
CA LEU A 23 4.11 3.44 0.55
C LEU A 23 5.33 2.80 -0.14
N ASN A 24 6.45 3.52 -0.25
CA ASN A 24 7.69 2.99 -0.82
C ASN A 24 8.19 1.76 -0.05
N SER A 25 8.19 1.82 1.28
CA SER A 25 8.59 0.70 2.14
C SER A 25 7.70 -0.53 1.95
N LEU A 26 6.39 -0.33 1.82
CA LEU A 26 5.43 -1.40 1.52
C LEU A 26 5.67 -2.00 0.13
N MET A 27 5.89 -1.17 -0.87
CA MET A 27 6.21 -1.63 -2.23
C MET A 27 7.51 -2.44 -2.28
N MET A 28 8.53 -2.05 -1.52
CA MET A 28 9.80 -2.79 -1.44
C MET A 28 9.70 -4.10 -0.66
N ALA A 29 8.75 -4.21 0.28
CA ALA A 29 8.54 -5.41 1.07
C ALA A 29 7.66 -6.46 0.36
N MET A 30 6.91 -6.07 -0.66
CA MET A 30 6.09 -6.97 -1.49
C MET A 30 6.95 -7.68 -2.53
N ASP A 31 6.55 -8.91 -2.89
CA ASP A 31 7.13 -9.52 -4.08
C ASP A 31 6.60 -8.86 -5.36
N ASN A 32 7.36 -8.97 -6.46
CA ASN A 32 7.02 -8.30 -7.73
C ASN A 32 5.65 -8.69 -8.27
N ARG A 33 5.19 -9.92 -7.99
CA ARG A 33 3.91 -10.44 -8.49
C ARG A 33 2.76 -9.89 -7.66
N GLU A 34 2.86 -9.94 -6.34
CA GLU A 34 1.90 -9.36 -5.40
C GLU A 34 1.76 -7.85 -5.64
N LEU A 35 2.86 -7.15 -5.88
CA LEU A 35 2.84 -5.73 -6.21
C LEU A 35 2.07 -5.48 -7.52
N GLN A 36 2.36 -6.23 -8.59
CA GLN A 36 1.65 -6.10 -9.85
C GLN A 36 0.15 -6.38 -9.71
N GLU A 37 -0.23 -7.48 -9.04
CA GLU A 37 -1.64 -7.85 -8.83
C GLU A 37 -2.40 -6.77 -8.03
N ASN A 38 -1.74 -6.17 -7.03
CA ASN A 38 -2.31 -5.08 -6.24
C ASN A 38 -2.45 -3.79 -7.04
N LEU A 39 -1.46 -3.44 -7.85
CA LEU A 39 -1.48 -2.24 -8.68
C LEU A 39 -2.55 -2.32 -9.78
N GLU A 40 -2.67 -3.47 -10.46
CA GLU A 40 -3.75 -3.73 -11.43
C GLU A 40 -5.14 -3.70 -10.77
N PHE A 41 -5.25 -4.16 -9.53
CA PHE A 41 -6.51 -4.08 -8.77
C PHE A 41 -6.89 -2.62 -8.48
N ILE A 42 -5.95 -1.82 -7.97
CA ILE A 42 -6.16 -0.39 -7.69
C ILE A 42 -6.58 0.34 -8.97
N ASP A 43 -5.91 0.07 -10.08
CA ASP A 43 -6.19 0.70 -11.36
C ASP A 43 -7.62 0.41 -11.85
N ARG A 44 -8.07 -0.85 -11.79
CA ARG A 44 -9.46 -1.24 -12.10
C ARG A 44 -10.49 -0.57 -11.21
N CYS A 45 -10.16 -0.32 -9.93
CA CYS A 45 -11.09 0.26 -8.96
C CYS A 45 -11.17 1.79 -9.02
N HIS A 46 -10.10 2.45 -9.47
CA HIS A 46 -9.95 3.89 -9.30
C HIS A 46 -9.62 4.66 -10.60
N ASP A 47 -9.56 3.97 -11.75
CA ASP A 47 -9.28 4.57 -13.07
C ASP A 47 -8.03 5.45 -13.03
N THR A 48 -6.97 4.91 -12.43
CA THR A 48 -5.71 5.65 -12.23
C THR A 48 -4.91 5.77 -13.52
N ASN A 49 -5.22 4.96 -14.54
CA ASN A 49 -4.51 4.85 -15.82
C ASN A 49 -3.00 4.62 -15.64
N VAL A 50 -2.65 3.81 -14.64
CA VAL A 50 -1.25 3.43 -14.36
C VAL A 50 -0.85 2.22 -15.21
N PHE A 51 -1.83 1.46 -15.74
CA PHE A 51 -1.65 0.30 -16.62
C PHE A 51 -2.42 0.44 -17.93
#